data_AF-A0A847QM73-F1
#
_entry.id   AF-A0A847QM73-F1
#
_cell.length_a   1.000
_cell.length_b   1.000
_cell.length_c   1.000
_cell.angle_alpha   90.00
_cell.angle_beta   90.00
_cell.angle_gamma   90.00
#
_symmetry.space_group_name_H-M   'P 1'
#
loop_
_entity.id
_entity.type
_entity.pdbx_description
1 polymer ?
#
loop_
_entity_poly.entity_id
_entity_poly.type
_entity_poly.pdbx_seq_one_letter_code
_entity_poly.pdbx_strand_id
1 'polypeptide(L)'
;MKVLVSVLLVSGLILSVRARRQQMMWRTPSIQGTLSKAITQLVGTAGGIYLSLELLFTFLGIPEEVWNPPSLYYFKPLAAFSLFIAILQPYGQLLLDRVRKRRG
;
A
#
# COMPACT_ATOMS: atom_id res chain seq x y z
N MET A 1 -16.63 -23.15 15.57
CA MET A 1 -15.92 -21.85 15.60
C MET A 1 -15.58 -21.29 14.22
N LYS A 2 -14.86 -22.02 13.34
CA LYS A 2 -14.45 -21.52 12.02
C LYS A 2 -15.61 -21.08 11.10
N VAL A 3 -16.73 -21.81 11.12
CA VAL A 3 -17.94 -21.49 10.31
C VAL A 3 -18.65 -20.23 10.82
N LEU A 4 -18.63 -19.98 12.14
CA LEU A 4 -19.27 -18.80 12.71
C LEU A 4 -18.47 -17.53 12.37
N VAL A 5 -17.15 -17.63 12.38
CA VAL A 5 -16.23 -16.55 11.97
C VAL A 5 -16.37 -16.26 10.48
N SER A 6 -16.47 -17.28 9.62
CA SER A 6 -16.63 -17.05 8.17
C SER A 6 -17.97 -16.38 7.85
N VAL A 7 -19.07 -16.81 8.48
CA VAL A 7 -20.39 -16.17 8.32
C VAL A 7 -20.38 -14.72 8.79
N LEU A 8 -19.73 -14.43 9.91
CA LEU A 8 -19.62 -13.07 10.45
C LEU A 8 -18.78 -12.15 9.56
N LEU A 9 -17.67 -12.66 8.99
CA LEU A 9 -16.84 -11.92 8.04
C LEU A 9 -17.58 -11.62 6.73
N VAL A 10 -18.29 -12.61 6.17
CA VAL A 10 -19.06 -12.42 4.93
C VAL A 10 -20.19 -11.42 5.16
N SER A 11 -20.91 -11.51 6.29
CA SER A 11 -21.95 -10.56 6.68
C SER A 11 -21.39 -9.13 6.83
N GLY A 12 -20.28 -8.98 7.55
CA GLY A 12 -19.61 -7.69 7.74
C GLY A 12 -19.09 -7.07 6.43
N LEU A 13 -18.59 -7.91 5.51
CA LEU A 13 -18.15 -7.47 4.18
C LEU A 13 -19.33 -6.94 3.36
N ILE A 14 -20.45 -7.67 3.33
CA ILE A 14 -21.66 -7.27 2.59
C ILE A 14 -22.22 -5.95 3.15
N LEU A 15 -22.30 -5.81 4.48
CA LEU A 15 -22.76 -4.58 5.13
C LEU A 15 -21.82 -3.41 4.83
N SER A 16 -20.50 -3.62 4.89
CA SER A 16 -19.50 -2.58 4.59
C SER A 16 -19.58 -2.10 3.14
N VAL A 17 -19.77 -3.02 2.18
CA VAL A 17 -19.93 -2.69 0.76
C VAL A 17 -21.23 -1.92 0.53
N ARG A 18 -22.35 -2.34 1.15
CA ARG A 18 -23.64 -1.63 1.04
C ARG A 18 -23.57 -0.22 1.63
N ALA A 19 -22.96 -0.07 2.80
CA ALA A 19 -22.77 1.23 3.45
C ALA A 19 -21.90 2.17 2.60
N ARG A 20 -20.77 1.67 2.05
CA ARG A 20 -19.94 2.46 1.14
C ARG A 20 -20.66 2.85 -0.15
N ARG A 21 -21.49 1.96 -0.71
CA ARG A 21 -22.30 2.27 -1.90
C ARG A 21 -23.32 3.36 -1.60
N GLN A 22 -24.03 3.30 -0.49
CA GLN A 22 -24.97 4.36 -0.07
C GLN A 22 -24.23 5.69 0.16
N GLN A 23 -23.08 5.70 0.83
CA GLN A 23 -22.27 6.90 0.99
C GLN A 23 -21.73 7.47 -0.33
N MET A 24 -21.41 6.62 -1.32
CA MET A 24 -20.98 7.08 -2.64
C MET A 24 -22.12 7.71 -3.44
N MET A 25 -23.36 7.24 -3.28
CA MET A 25 -24.52 7.83 -3.96
C MET A 25 -24.89 9.22 -3.41
N TRP A 26 -24.51 9.51 -2.16
CA TRP A 26 -24.82 10.78 -1.47
C TRP A 26 -23.62 11.73 -1.45
N ARG A 27 -22.55 11.41 -2.17
CA ARG A 27 -21.41 12.30 -2.33
C ARG A 27 -21.77 13.43 -3.29
N THR A 28 -22.09 14.59 -2.73
CA THR A 28 -21.66 15.88 -3.30
C THR A 28 -20.22 15.70 -3.78
N PRO A 29 -19.80 16.19 -4.97
CA PRO A 29 -18.45 15.99 -5.49
C PRO A 29 -17.44 16.49 -4.46
N SER A 30 -17.00 15.56 -3.61
CA SER A 30 -16.22 15.89 -2.45
C SER A 30 -14.87 16.26 -3.01
N ILE A 31 -14.43 17.45 -2.63
CA ILE A 31 -13.05 17.88 -2.61
C ILE A 31 -12.28 16.83 -1.79
N GLN A 32 -12.04 15.63 -2.32
CA GLN A 32 -10.90 14.83 -1.90
C GLN A 32 -9.74 15.68 -2.34
N GLY A 33 -9.23 16.51 -1.42
CA GLY A 33 -8.15 17.43 -1.71
C GLY A 33 -7.02 16.66 -2.38
N THR A 34 -6.42 17.25 -3.40
CA THR A 34 -5.29 16.69 -4.17
C THR A 34 -4.27 16.00 -3.27
N LEU A 35 -4.08 16.55 -2.05
CA LEU A 35 -3.26 15.97 -0.98
C LEU A 35 -3.72 14.58 -0.50
N SER A 36 -5.00 14.38 -0.18
CA SER A 36 -5.52 13.07 0.27
C SER A 36 -5.32 11.99 -0.80
N LYS A 37 -5.50 12.35 -2.08
CA LYS A 37 -5.26 11.45 -3.20
C LYS A 37 -3.77 11.11 -3.34
N ALA A 38 -2.89 12.11 -3.26
CA ALA A 38 -1.45 11.91 -3.31
C ALA A 38 -0.94 11.03 -2.16
N ILE A 39 -1.41 11.26 -0.94
CA ILE A 39 -1.07 10.42 0.23
C ILE A 39 -1.57 8.98 0.03
N THR A 40 -2.81 8.81 -0.43
CA THR A 40 -3.37 7.47 -0.69
C THR A 40 -2.56 6.70 -1.73
N GLN A 41 -2.14 7.38 -2.81
CA GLN A 41 -1.28 6.78 -3.83
C GLN A 41 0.11 6.43 -3.27
N LEU A 42 0.75 7.35 -2.55
CA LEU A 42 2.06 7.10 -1.94
C LEU A 42 2.04 5.90 -0.99
N VAL A 43 1.06 5.84 -0.09
CA VAL A 43 0.90 4.73 0.87
C VAL A 43 0.56 3.42 0.14
N GLY A 44 -0.30 3.47 -0.88
CA GLY A 44 -0.63 2.30 -1.70
C GLY A 44 0.60 1.71 -2.40
N THR A 45 1.43 2.58 -2.99
CA THR A 45 2.68 2.18 -3.64
C THR A 45 3.70 1.65 -2.64
N ALA A 46 3.93 2.35 -1.52
CA ALA A 46 4.86 1.93 -0.48
C ALA A 46 4.45 0.59 0.16
N GLY A 47 3.14 0.39 0.39
CA GLY A 47 2.58 -0.86 0.90
C GLY A 47 2.74 -2.01 -0.10
N GLY A 48 2.51 -1.76 -1.39
CA GLY A 48 2.72 -2.76 -2.44
C GLY A 48 4.19 -3.20 -2.54
N ILE A 49 5.13 -2.26 -2.47
CA ILE A 49 6.58 -2.56 -2.46
C ILE A 49 6.94 -3.37 -1.21
N TYR A 50 6.47 -2.95 -0.03
CA TYR A 50 6.74 -3.66 1.23
C TYR A 50 6.27 -5.11 1.16
N LEU A 51 5.00 -5.34 0.81
CA LEU A 51 4.42 -6.69 0.76
C LEU A 51 5.11 -7.56 -0.29
N SER A 52 5.49 -6.99 -1.43
CA SER A 52 6.20 -7.73 -2.48
C SER A 52 7.60 -8.15 -2.02
N LEU A 53 8.33 -7.27 -1.33
CA LEU A 53 9.65 -7.57 -0.78
C LEU A 53 9.56 -8.56 0.38
N GLU A 54 8.62 -8.38 1.29
CA GLU A 54 8.34 -9.31 2.39
C GLU A 54 8.05 -10.71 1.86
N LEU A 55 7.20 -10.84 0.84
CA LEU A 55 6.91 -12.11 0.20
C LEU A 55 8.14 -12.72 -0.50
N LEU A 56 8.91 -11.92 -1.23
CA LEU A 56 10.15 -12.36 -1.90
C LEU A 56 11.15 -12.94 -0.88
N PHE A 57 11.32 -12.24 0.22
CA PHE A 57 12.21 -12.58 1.31
C PHE A 57 11.77 -13.86 2.04
N THR A 58 10.47 -13.99 2.30
CA THR A 58 9.87 -15.24 2.80
C THR A 58 10.10 -16.41 1.84
N PHE A 59 9.93 -16.21 0.52
CA PHE A 59 10.19 -17.27 -0.46
C PHE A 59 11.67 -17.67 -0.55
N LEU A 60 12.58 -16.72 -0.34
CA LEU A 60 14.00 -17.00 -0.33
C LEU A 60 14.46 -17.72 0.95
N GLY A 61 13.57 -17.85 1.95
CA GLY A 61 13.83 -18.57 3.19
C GLY A 61 14.81 -17.86 4.13
N ILE A 62 15.00 -16.56 3.95
CA ILE A 62 15.86 -15.77 4.83
C ILE A 62 15.11 -15.58 6.17
N PRO A 63 15.80 -15.60 7.32
CA PRO A 63 15.16 -15.37 8.61
C PRO A 63 14.58 -13.95 8.74
N GLU A 64 13.35 -13.83 9.26
CA GLU A 64 12.65 -12.55 9.43
C GLU A 64 13.43 -11.54 10.28
N GLU A 65 14.26 -12.01 11.19
CA GLU A 65 15.11 -11.19 12.06
C GLU A 65 16.07 -10.27 11.29
N VAL A 66 16.40 -10.63 10.03
CA VAL A 66 17.34 -9.86 9.18
C VAL A 66 16.71 -8.58 8.63
N TRP A 67 15.43 -8.60 8.22
CA TRP A 67 14.73 -7.40 7.72
C TRP A 67 13.68 -6.84 8.68
N ASN A 68 13.27 -7.63 9.68
CA ASN A 68 12.27 -7.30 10.69
C ASN A 68 12.78 -7.72 12.10
N PRO A 69 13.87 -7.09 12.59
CA PRO A 69 14.41 -7.41 13.90
C PRO A 69 13.38 -7.17 15.01
N PRO A 70 13.23 -8.11 15.96
CA PRO A 70 12.16 -8.07 16.97
C PRO A 70 12.31 -7.01 18.08
N SER A 71 13.21 -6.01 17.98
CA SER A 71 13.46 -5.06 19.09
C SER A 71 13.58 -3.56 18.73
N LEU A 72 12.97 -2.77 19.64
CA LEU A 72 13.13 -1.34 20.00
C LEU A 72 12.62 -0.21 19.10
N TYR A 73 12.48 -0.38 17.79
CA TYR A 73 11.91 0.67 16.94
C TYR A 73 10.46 0.36 16.57
N TYR A 74 9.55 1.33 16.78
CA TYR A 74 8.14 1.26 16.34
C TYR A 74 8.00 1.08 14.82
N PHE A 75 9.08 1.29 14.06
CA PHE A 75 9.08 1.27 12.60
C PHE A 75 9.91 0.10 12.07
N LYS A 76 9.29 -0.71 11.20
CA LYS A 76 9.96 -1.78 10.46
C LYS A 76 10.97 -1.20 9.45
N PRO A 77 12.26 -1.57 9.50
CA PRO A 77 13.27 -1.06 8.55
C PRO A 77 12.88 -1.29 7.08
N LEU A 78 12.33 -2.48 6.79
CA LEU A 78 11.86 -2.83 5.45
C LEU A 78 10.72 -1.91 4.96
N ALA A 79 9.83 -1.48 5.85
CA ALA A 79 8.74 -0.55 5.52
C ALA A 79 9.25 0.88 5.31
N ALA A 80 10.26 1.31 6.07
CA ALA A 80 10.92 2.58 5.83
C ALA A 80 11.62 2.60 4.47
N PHE A 81 12.28 1.48 4.12
CA PHE A 81 12.92 1.31 2.81
C PHE A 81 11.90 1.32 1.66
N SER A 82 10.77 0.61 1.80
CA SER A 82 9.73 0.60 0.76
C SER A 82 9.11 1.99 0.55
N LEU A 83 8.90 2.75 1.63
CA LEU A 83 8.42 4.12 1.58
C LEU A 83 9.45 5.04 0.89
N PHE A 84 10.73 4.88 1.21
CA PHE A 84 11.80 5.63 0.56
C PHE A 84 11.83 5.40 -0.95
N ILE A 85 11.74 4.14 -1.40
CA ILE A 85 11.63 3.81 -2.83
C ILE A 85 10.38 4.44 -3.45
N ALA A 86 9.23 4.35 -2.78
CA ALA A 86 7.98 4.93 -3.29
C ALA A 86 8.07 6.46 -3.45
N ILE A 87 8.74 7.16 -2.54
CA ILE A 87 9.02 8.60 -2.63
C ILE A 87 9.94 8.89 -3.82
N LEU A 88 10.93 8.04 -4.09
CA LEU A 88 11.90 8.24 -5.17
C LEU A 88 11.35 7.90 -6.56
N GLN A 89 10.37 7.00 -6.64
CA GLN A 89 9.76 6.51 -7.87
C GLN A 89 9.33 7.62 -8.87
N PRO A 90 8.59 8.68 -8.50
CA PRO A 90 8.19 9.72 -9.45
C PRO A 90 9.39 10.46 -10.07
N TYR A 91 10.49 10.64 -9.33
CA TYR A 91 11.71 11.29 -9.86
C TYR A 91 12.43 10.39 -10.87
N GLY A 92 12.47 9.08 -10.61
CA GLY A 92 13.01 8.11 -11.56
C GLY A 92 12.25 8.09 -12.88
N GLN A 93 10.91 8.14 -12.82
CA GLN A 93 10.05 8.22 -14.01
C GLN A 93 10.30 9.50 -14.82
N LEU A 94 10.38 10.65 -14.15
CA LEU A 94 10.70 11.92 -14.81
C LEU A 94 12.06 11.89 -15.52
N LEU A 95 13.06 11.22 -14.94
CA LEU A 95 14.39 11.10 -15.53
C LEU A 95 14.36 10.16 -16.75
N LEU A 96 13.70 9.01 -16.65
CA LEU A 96 13.52 8.07 -17.76
C LEU A 96 12.79 8.70 -18.94
N ASP A 97 11.73 9.47 -18.68
CA ASP A 97 10.97 10.17 -19.72
C ASP A 97 11.83 11.23 -20.42
N ARG A 98 12.66 11.96 -19.67
CA ARG A 98 13.63 12.90 -20.25
C ARG A 98 14.66 12.20 -21.14
N VAL A 99 15.16 11.04 -20.72
CA VAL A 99 16.15 10.27 -21.50
C VAL A 99 15.51 9.71 -22.77
N ARG A 100 14.28 9.18 -22.69
CA ARG A 100 13.54 8.68 -23.86
C ARG A 100 13.25 9.79 -24.87
N LYS A 101 12.84 10.98 -24.41
CA LYS A 101 12.57 12.14 -25.28
C LYS A 101 13.81 12.67 -26.01
N ARG A 102 15.03 12.38 -25.53
CA ARG A 102 16.28 12.73 -26.23
C ARG A 102 16.74 11.67 -27.23
N ARG A 103 16.17 10.46 -27.21
CA ARG A 103 16.57 9.34 -28.09
C ARG A 103 15.64 9.13 -29.28
N GLY A 104 14.49 9.81 -29.35
CA GLY A 104 13.59 9.84 -30.49
C GLY A 104 13.56 11.24 -31.10
#